data_AF-A0A960XRV5-F1
#
_entry.id   AF-A0A960XRV5-F1
#
_cell.length_a   1.000
_cell.length_b   1.000
_cell.length_c   1.000
_cell.angle_alpha   90.00
_cell.angle_beta   90.00
_cell.angle_gamma   90.00
#
_symmetry.space_group_name_H-M   'P 1'
#
loop_
_entity.id
_entity.type
_entity.pdbx_description
1 polymer ?
#
loop_
_entity_poly.entity_id
_entity_poly.type
_entity_poly.pdbx_seq_one_letter_code
_entity_poly.pdbx_strand_id
1 'polypeptide(L)'
;MRYLVRLFPAVVLLARSATALTAGETARTPPNILVIYADDLGYGDVGCYNPGRGKIATPHIDRLASEGMRFTDGHSSSAVCTPSRYTLLTGRYHWRSRLQDGVCGDWEEPLIPVDRMTLGGLAKQHGYRTGFVGKWHLGWKWGIPDDKLHLFKTRDNGRTPTATDDHR
;
A
#
# COMPACT_ATOMS: atom_id res chain seq x y z
N MET A 1 -70.28 -52.66 8.37
CA MET A 1 -68.83 -52.92 8.18
C MET A 1 -68.38 -52.16 6.93
N ARG A 2 -67.65 -51.05 7.09
CA ARG A 2 -67.13 -50.22 6.00
C ARG A 2 -65.62 -50.48 5.91
N TYR A 3 -65.15 -51.06 4.81
CA TYR A 3 -63.73 -51.29 4.54
C TYR A 3 -63.12 -50.03 3.90
N LEU A 4 -62.12 -49.46 4.55
CA LEU A 4 -61.34 -48.30 4.09
C LEU A 4 -60.03 -48.83 3.47
N VAL A 5 -59.93 -48.77 2.14
CA VAL A 5 -58.69 -49.06 1.41
C VAL A 5 -57.82 -47.81 1.45
N ARG A 6 -56.67 -47.87 2.12
CA ARG A 6 -55.64 -46.83 2.09
C ARG A 6 -54.64 -47.15 0.97
N LEU A 7 -54.63 -46.33 -0.08
CA LEU A 7 -53.59 -46.29 -1.09
C LEU A 7 -52.36 -45.56 -0.52
N PHE A 8 -51.21 -46.23 -0.45
CA PHE A 8 -49.92 -45.59 -0.20
C PHE A 8 -49.29 -45.20 -1.56
N PRO A 9 -48.83 -43.96 -1.77
CA PRO A 9 -48.05 -43.64 -2.95
C PRO A 9 -46.64 -44.19 -2.77
N ALA A 10 -46.17 -44.96 -3.75
CA ALA A 10 -44.78 -45.39 -3.84
C ALA A 10 -43.90 -44.17 -4.10
N VAL A 11 -43.11 -43.78 -3.10
CA VAL A 11 -42.05 -42.78 -3.26
C VAL A 11 -40.88 -43.44 -3.97
N VAL A 12 -40.72 -43.15 -5.26
CA VAL A 12 -39.53 -43.53 -6.03
C VAL A 12 -38.39 -42.60 -5.62
N LEU A 13 -37.46 -43.13 -4.82
CA LEU A 13 -36.24 -42.43 -4.41
C LEU A 13 -35.23 -42.50 -5.58
N LEU A 14 -35.18 -41.46 -6.42
CA LEU A 14 -34.08 -41.31 -7.39
C LEU A 14 -32.79 -40.97 -6.63
N ALA A 15 -31.92 -41.96 -6.45
CA ALA A 15 -30.56 -41.74 -5.96
C ALA A 15 -29.78 -40.92 -6.99
N ARG A 16 -29.70 -39.59 -6.79
CA ARG A 16 -28.77 -38.74 -7.53
C ARG A 16 -27.36 -39.12 -7.08
N SER A 17 -26.63 -39.80 -7.96
CA SER A 17 -25.19 -39.99 -7.81
C SER A 17 -24.53 -38.61 -7.80
N ALA A 18 -24.12 -38.16 -6.62
CA ALA A 18 -23.31 -36.96 -6.46
C ALA A 18 -21.90 -37.29 -6.91
N THR A 19 -21.61 -37.08 -8.20
CA THR A 19 -20.25 -37.03 -8.69
C THR A 19 -19.57 -35.84 -8.01
N ALA A 20 -18.79 -36.11 -6.98
CA ALA A 20 -17.93 -35.11 -6.38
C ALA A 20 -16.94 -34.65 -7.46
N LEU A 21 -17.19 -33.48 -8.05
CA LEU A 21 -16.18 -32.75 -8.78
C LEU A 21 -15.09 -32.41 -7.76
N THR A 22 -14.07 -33.24 -7.65
CA THR A 22 -12.77 -32.83 -7.12
C THR A 22 -12.24 -31.79 -8.10
N ALA A 23 -12.63 -30.54 -7.88
CA ALA A 23 -11.93 -29.40 -8.44
C ALA A 23 -10.49 -29.54 -7.95
N GLY A 24 -9.60 -29.98 -8.82
CA GLY A 24 -8.17 -30.00 -8.54
C GLY A 24 -7.79 -28.59 -8.16
N GLU A 25 -7.46 -28.39 -6.88
CA GLU A 25 -6.87 -27.16 -6.38
C GLU A 25 -5.48 -27.09 -7.01
N THR A 26 -5.41 -26.54 -8.23
CA THR A 26 -4.15 -26.11 -8.78
C THR A 26 -3.61 -25.11 -7.79
N ALA A 27 -2.54 -25.48 -7.09
CA ALA A 27 -1.86 -24.60 -6.14
C ALA A 27 -1.56 -23.30 -6.89
N ARG A 28 -2.38 -22.28 -6.65
CA ARG A 28 -2.27 -21.02 -7.36
C ARG A 28 -1.01 -20.37 -6.84
N THR A 29 0.01 -20.30 -7.69
CA THR A 29 1.22 -19.55 -7.40
C THR A 29 0.80 -18.14 -6.99
N PRO A 30 1.25 -17.64 -5.82
CA PRO A 30 0.92 -16.29 -5.40
C PRO A 30 1.37 -15.29 -6.48
N PRO A 31 0.55 -14.27 -6.79
CA PRO A 31 0.91 -13.28 -7.80
C PRO A 31 2.09 -12.44 -7.36
N ASN A 32 2.88 -11.89 -8.28
CA ASN A 32 3.84 -10.85 -7.92
C ASN A 32 3.11 -9.53 -7.64
N ILE A 33 3.51 -8.83 -6.58
CA ILE A 33 2.91 -7.55 -6.17
C ILE A 33 3.94 -6.44 -6.42
N LEU A 34 3.56 -5.45 -7.24
CA LEU A 34 4.35 -4.24 -7.49
C LEU A 34 3.55 -3.01 -7.08
N VAL A 35 4.09 -2.22 -6.16
CA VAL A 35 3.52 -0.93 -5.74
C VAL A 35 4.36 0.20 -6.34
N ILE A 36 3.77 0.97 -7.25
CA ILE A 36 4.39 2.17 -7.83
C ILE A 36 3.78 3.37 -7.12
N TYR A 37 4.63 4.17 -6.47
CA TYR A 37 4.18 5.32 -5.68
C TYR A 37 4.85 6.61 -6.17
N ALA A 38 4.14 7.33 -7.03
CA ALA A 38 4.59 8.60 -7.60
C ALA A 38 4.67 9.69 -6.51
N ASP A 39 5.55 10.67 -6.71
CA ASP A 39 5.74 11.80 -5.81
C ASP A 39 5.18 13.05 -6.49
N ASP A 40 4.29 13.76 -5.81
CA ASP A 40 3.63 15.00 -6.26
C ASP A 40 2.95 14.93 -7.65
N LEU A 41 2.40 13.76 -8.01
CA LEU A 41 1.59 13.57 -9.22
C LEU A 41 0.14 14.03 -8.97
N GLY A 42 -0.29 15.05 -9.70
CA GLY A 42 -1.65 15.58 -9.62
C GLY A 42 -2.68 14.72 -10.37
N TYR A 43 -3.94 14.79 -9.94
CA TYR A 43 -5.04 14.02 -10.54
C TYR A 43 -5.21 14.29 -12.04
N GLY A 44 -4.97 15.52 -12.50
CA GLY A 44 -5.12 15.93 -13.89
C GLY A 44 -3.88 15.74 -14.78
N ASP A 45 -2.78 15.23 -14.24
CA ASP A 45 -1.49 15.14 -14.97
C ASP A 45 -1.44 13.94 -15.93
N VAL A 46 -2.21 12.89 -15.64
CA VAL A 46 -2.25 11.67 -16.45
C VAL A 46 -3.39 11.75 -17.47
N GLY A 47 -3.10 11.39 -18.73
CA GLY A 47 -4.03 11.49 -19.85
C GLY A 47 -5.37 10.79 -19.58
N CYS A 48 -5.35 9.60 -18.97
CA CYS A 48 -6.56 8.83 -18.64
C CYS A 48 -7.50 9.50 -17.62
N TYR A 49 -7.05 10.52 -16.87
CA TYR A 49 -7.89 11.32 -15.97
C TYR A 49 -8.26 12.70 -16.53
N ASN A 50 -7.60 13.13 -17.61
CA ASN A 50 -7.83 14.44 -18.23
C ASN A 50 -7.90 14.34 -19.77
N PRO A 51 -8.84 13.55 -20.31
CA PRO A 51 -8.90 13.29 -21.75
C PRO A 51 -9.17 14.59 -22.54
N GLY A 52 -8.41 14.78 -23.62
CA GLY A 52 -8.54 15.93 -24.51
C GLY A 52 -7.94 17.24 -23.97
N ARG A 53 -7.51 17.30 -22.71
CA ARG A 53 -6.85 18.48 -22.11
C ARG A 53 -5.49 18.17 -21.47
N GLY A 54 -5.17 16.90 -21.24
CA GLY A 54 -3.87 16.46 -20.76
C GLY A 54 -2.76 16.93 -21.70
N LYS A 55 -1.75 17.61 -21.15
CA LYS A 55 -0.63 18.17 -21.92
C LYS A 55 0.57 17.21 -21.99
N ILE A 56 0.62 16.22 -21.11
CA ILE A 56 1.73 15.28 -20.96
C ILE A 56 1.28 13.93 -21.51
N ALA A 57 2.07 13.36 -22.43
CA ALA A 57 1.81 12.03 -22.94
C ALA A 57 2.20 10.98 -21.89
N THR A 58 1.24 10.18 -21.43
CA THR A 58 1.44 9.14 -20.41
C THR A 58 1.07 7.74 -20.93
N PRO A 59 1.53 7.32 -22.12
CA PRO A 59 0.98 6.17 -22.83
C PRO A 59 1.04 4.85 -22.05
N HIS A 60 2.06 4.65 -21.20
CA HIS A 60 2.17 3.45 -20.37
C HIS A 60 1.20 3.44 -19.19
N ILE A 61 0.95 4.59 -18.55
CA ILE A 61 -0.04 4.69 -17.47
C ILE A 61 -1.45 4.60 -18.06
N ASP A 62 -1.69 5.22 -19.22
CA ASP A 62 -2.96 5.16 -19.93
C ASP A 62 -3.29 3.72 -20.34
N ARG A 63 -2.30 2.97 -20.84
CA ARG A 63 -2.44 1.55 -21.13
C ARG A 63 -2.77 0.74 -19.87
N LEU A 64 -2.02 0.91 -18.78
CA LEU A 64 -2.29 0.21 -17.51
C LEU A 64 -3.71 0.48 -17.02
N ALA A 65 -4.19 1.72 -17.16
CA ALA A 65 -5.55 2.09 -16.79
C ALA A 65 -6.62 1.45 -17.68
N SER A 66 -6.34 1.24 -18.98
CA SER A 66 -7.26 0.58 -19.91
C SER A 66 -7.32 -0.95 -19.76
N GLU A 67 -6.22 -1.56 -19.31
CA GLU A 67 -6.12 -3.02 -19.12
C GLU A 67 -6.52 -3.45 -17.69
N GLY A 68 -6.82 -2.50 -16.81
CA GLY A 68 -7.06 -2.75 -15.39
C GLY A 68 -8.20 -1.94 -14.80
N MET A 69 -8.08 -1.64 -13.51
CA MET A 69 -9.06 -0.86 -12.76
C MET A 69 -8.53 0.56 -12.54
N ARG A 70 -9.40 1.55 -12.73
CA ARG A 70 -9.10 2.97 -12.53
C ARG A 70 -10.04 3.57 -11.50
N PHE A 71 -9.49 4.26 -10.51
CA PHE A 71 -10.27 4.90 -9.44
C PHE A 71 -10.44 6.39 -9.72
N THR A 72 -11.68 6.88 -9.74
CA THR A 72 -11.97 8.32 -9.85
C THR A 72 -12.12 9.03 -8.51
N ASP A 73 -12.10 8.25 -7.42
CA ASP A 73 -12.23 8.74 -6.04
C ASP A 73 -11.26 7.94 -5.14
N GLY A 74 -9.99 8.30 -5.21
CA GLY A 74 -8.91 7.68 -4.43
C GLY A 74 -8.13 8.75 -3.68
N HIS A 75 -7.88 8.54 -2.39
CA HIS A 75 -7.30 9.55 -1.50
C HIS A 75 -6.04 9.05 -0.82
N SER A 76 -5.07 9.95 -0.67
CA SER A 76 -3.98 9.78 0.30
C SER A 76 -4.45 10.19 1.70
N SER A 77 -3.77 9.70 2.74
CA SER A 77 -4.11 10.09 4.11
C SER A 77 -3.75 11.55 4.45
N SER A 78 -2.88 12.17 3.64
CA SER A 78 -2.36 13.52 3.83
C SER A 78 -1.93 14.11 2.48
N ALA A 79 -1.86 15.44 2.40
CA ALA A 79 -1.38 16.17 1.23
C ALA A 79 0.15 16.22 1.12
N VAL A 80 0.89 15.66 2.10
CA VAL A 80 2.37 15.64 2.08
C VAL A 80 2.96 14.24 2.21
N CYS A 81 4.22 14.09 1.84
CA CYS A 81 4.85 12.81 1.51
C CYS A 81 5.07 11.87 2.70
N THR A 82 5.77 12.28 3.77
CA THR A 82 6.02 11.45 4.96
C THR A 82 4.74 10.80 5.55
N PRO A 83 3.69 11.57 5.90
CA PRO A 83 2.47 10.99 6.46
C PRO A 83 1.74 10.04 5.50
N SER A 84 1.72 10.36 4.20
CA SER A 84 1.11 9.48 3.20
C SER A 84 1.87 8.15 3.04
N ARG A 85 3.20 8.21 3.01
CA ARG A 85 4.07 7.01 2.96
C ARG A 85 3.94 6.16 4.23
N TYR A 86 3.86 6.81 5.40
CA TYR A 86 3.65 6.10 6.67
C TYR A 86 2.33 5.32 6.65
N THR A 87 1.24 5.96 6.23
CA THR A 87 -0.07 5.30 6.19
C THR A 87 -0.10 4.18 5.16
N LEU A 88 0.48 4.37 3.97
CA LEU A 88 0.57 3.32 2.94
C LEU A 88 1.29 2.08 3.48
N LEU A 89 2.44 2.26 4.14
CA LEU A 89 3.25 1.14 4.58
C LEU A 89 2.72 0.48 5.84
N THR A 90 2.05 1.20 6.74
CA THR A 90 1.64 0.64 8.05
C THR A 90 0.15 0.30 8.13
N GLY A 91 -0.66 0.76 7.18
CA GLY A 91 -2.12 0.69 7.25
C GLY A 91 -2.73 1.52 8.40
N ARG A 92 -1.95 2.42 9.00
CA ARG A 92 -2.39 3.25 10.14
C ARG A 92 -2.30 4.71 9.78
N TYR A 93 -3.31 5.48 10.19
CA TYR A 93 -3.26 6.93 10.07
C TYR A 93 -2.00 7.52 10.72
N HIS A 94 -1.32 8.39 9.98
CA HIS A 94 -0.03 9.00 10.32
C HIS A 94 -0.01 9.79 11.63
N TRP A 95 -1.14 10.40 12.05
CA TRP A 95 -1.25 11.08 13.35
C TRP A 95 -1.15 10.14 14.56
N ARG A 96 -1.10 8.82 14.33
CA ARG A 96 -0.74 7.81 15.37
C ARG A 96 0.76 7.51 15.43
N SER A 97 1.59 8.23 14.66
CA SER A 97 3.05 8.18 14.75
C SER A 97 3.59 9.26 15.70
N ARG A 98 4.91 9.30 15.91
CA ARG A 98 5.55 10.38 16.69
C ARG A 98 5.54 11.74 15.98
N LEU A 99 5.41 11.76 14.65
CA LEU A 99 5.40 12.98 13.85
C LEU A 99 3.96 13.33 13.48
N GLN A 100 3.42 14.36 14.14
CA GLN A 100 2.02 14.76 14.00
C GLN A 100 1.80 15.87 12.96
N ASP A 101 2.87 16.57 12.56
CA ASP A 101 2.83 17.64 11.57
C ASP A 101 4.09 17.63 10.71
N GLY A 102 3.99 18.16 9.49
CA GLY A 102 5.10 18.30 8.56
C GLY A 102 5.60 16.99 7.95
N VAL A 103 6.89 16.99 7.59
CA VAL A 103 7.58 15.87 6.95
C VAL A 103 8.86 15.55 7.72
N CYS A 104 9.33 14.32 7.58
CA CYS A 104 10.54 13.86 8.23
C CYS A 104 11.75 14.60 7.66
N GLY A 105 12.53 15.27 8.51
CA GLY A 105 13.74 15.96 8.09
C GLY A 105 14.85 15.01 7.59
N ASP A 106 15.88 15.59 6.97
CA ASP A 106 16.94 14.82 6.29
C ASP A 106 17.63 13.79 7.20
N TRP A 107 17.93 14.18 8.44
CA TRP A 107 18.72 13.39 9.39
C TRP A 107 17.88 12.79 10.52
N GLU A 108 16.57 12.71 10.34
CA GLU A 108 15.68 12.18 11.37
C GLU A 108 15.77 10.65 11.52
N GLU A 109 15.61 10.21 12.76
CA GLU A 109 15.47 8.79 13.12
C GLU A 109 14.27 8.13 12.43
N PRO A 110 14.26 6.80 12.23
CA PRO A 110 13.14 6.09 11.62
C PRO A 110 11.80 6.45 12.28
N LEU A 111 10.83 6.83 11.45
CA LEU A 111 9.49 7.19 11.91
C LEU A 111 8.64 5.95 12.22
N ILE A 112 8.87 4.85 11.51
CA ILE A 112 8.20 3.57 11.72
C ILE A 112 8.95 2.80 12.83
N PRO A 113 8.31 2.50 13.97
CA PRO A 113 8.91 1.66 15.02
C PRO A 113 9.29 0.27 14.48
N VAL A 114 10.36 -0.32 15.01
CA VAL A 114 10.89 -1.62 14.53
C VAL A 114 9.92 -2.79 14.70
N ASP A 115 9.00 -2.70 15.67
CA ASP A 115 7.96 -3.67 15.97
C ASP A 115 6.66 -3.41 15.20
N ARG A 116 6.58 -2.32 14.42
CA ARG A 116 5.41 -1.98 13.63
C ARG A 116 5.36 -2.85 12.37
N MET A 117 4.29 -3.65 12.25
CA MET A 117 3.98 -4.35 11.01
C MET A 117 3.88 -3.37 9.84
N THR A 118 4.53 -3.70 8.73
CA THR A 118 4.43 -2.97 7.47
C THR A 118 3.89 -3.88 6.38
N LEU A 119 3.46 -3.30 5.25
CA LEU A 119 3.06 -4.05 4.05
C LEU A 119 4.16 -5.03 3.62
N GLY A 120 5.42 -4.61 3.67
CA GLY A 120 6.57 -5.49 3.40
C GLY A 120 6.73 -6.58 4.46
N GLY A 121 6.57 -6.25 5.74
CA GLY A 121 6.59 -7.24 6.82
C GLY A 121 5.51 -8.31 6.66
N LEU A 122 4.29 -7.90 6.34
CA LEU A 122 3.16 -8.78 6.08
C LEU A 122 3.43 -9.67 4.86
N ALA A 123 3.86 -9.09 3.73
CA ALA A 123 4.20 -9.86 2.54
C ALA A 123 5.28 -10.92 2.83
N LYS A 124 6.32 -10.56 3.59
CA LYS A 124 7.38 -11.49 3.99
C LYS A 124 6.87 -12.65 4.84
N GLN A 125 5.91 -12.42 5.75
CA GLN A 125 5.26 -13.49 6.52
C GLN A 125 4.50 -14.48 5.63
N HIS A 126 4.04 -14.04 4.46
CA HIS A 126 3.37 -14.88 3.47
C HIS A 126 4.31 -15.40 2.36
N GLY A 127 5.62 -15.46 2.60
CA GLY A 127 6.59 -16.09 1.70
C GLY A 127 7.04 -15.23 0.52
N TYR A 128 6.68 -13.94 0.49
CA TYR A 128 7.16 -13.03 -0.55
C TYR A 128 8.60 -12.58 -0.28
N ARG A 129 9.40 -12.50 -1.35
CA ARG A 129 10.64 -11.72 -1.34
C ARG A 129 10.30 -10.26 -1.55
N THR A 130 10.63 -9.41 -0.57
CA THR A 130 10.32 -7.98 -0.59
C THR A 130 11.54 -7.14 -0.93
N GLY A 131 11.35 -6.07 -1.69
CA GLY A 131 12.39 -5.08 -1.99
C GLY A 131 11.78 -3.68 -2.12
N PHE A 132 12.62 -2.66 -2.02
CA PHE A 132 12.24 -1.26 -2.13
C PHE A 132 13.28 -0.50 -2.96
N VAL A 133 12.82 0.39 -3.85
CA VAL A 133 13.66 1.26 -4.68
C VAL A 133 13.01 2.63 -4.75
N GLY A 134 13.80 3.69 -4.50
CA GLY A 134 13.35 5.09 -4.64
C GLY A 134 13.26 5.83 -3.31
N LYS A 135 12.34 6.80 -3.22
CA LYS A 135 12.22 7.75 -2.10
C LYS A 135 11.58 7.13 -0.86
N TRP A 136 12.34 7.07 0.23
CA TRP A 136 11.87 6.54 1.52
C TRP A 136 11.10 7.59 2.34
N HIS A 137 11.79 8.66 2.76
CA HIS A 137 11.23 9.82 3.47
C HIS A 137 10.47 9.51 4.77
N LEU A 138 10.95 8.50 5.51
CA LEU A 138 10.42 8.05 6.80
C LEU A 138 11.54 7.90 7.84
N GLY A 139 12.59 8.71 7.72
CA GLY A 139 13.78 8.67 8.57
C GLY A 139 14.68 7.46 8.31
N TRP A 140 15.88 7.50 8.85
CA TRP A 140 16.87 6.42 8.71
C TRP A 140 17.82 6.38 9.90
N LYS A 141 18.48 5.23 10.10
CA LYS A 141 19.61 5.13 11.04
C LYS A 141 20.90 5.51 10.30
N TRP A 142 21.31 6.77 10.45
CA TRP A 142 22.44 7.36 9.72
C TRP A 142 23.82 6.98 10.26
N GLY A 143 23.89 6.30 11.41
CA GLY A 143 25.18 5.94 12.04
C GLY A 143 25.92 7.16 12.59
N ILE A 144 25.21 8.24 12.92
CA ILE A 144 25.77 9.44 13.53
C ILE A 144 26.04 9.14 15.01
N PRO A 145 27.27 9.38 15.51
CA PRO A 145 27.58 9.26 16.94
C PRO A 145 26.71 10.17 17.81
N ASP A 146 26.29 9.70 18.98
CA ASP A 146 25.36 10.41 19.86
C ASP A 146 25.84 11.81 20.24
N ASP A 147 27.15 11.97 20.49
CA ASP A 147 27.80 13.24 20.82
C ASP A 147 27.75 14.25 19.67
N LYS A 148 27.56 13.78 18.43
CA LYS A 148 27.52 14.60 17.20
C LYS A 148 26.11 14.85 16.67
N LEU A 149 25.07 14.22 17.22
CA LEU A 149 23.69 14.37 16.74
C LEU A 149 23.22 15.83 16.67
N HIS A 150 23.70 16.68 17.55
CA HIS A 150 23.35 18.10 17.58
C HIS A 150 23.78 18.87 16.31
N LEU A 151 24.77 18.37 15.57
CA LEU A 151 25.26 18.95 14.31
C LEU A 151 24.37 18.58 13.11
N PHE A 152 23.55 17.53 13.25
CA PHE A 152 22.72 16.97 12.18
C PHE A 152 21.24 17.13 12.47
N LYS A 153 20.84 18.28 12.99
CA LYS A 153 19.43 18.64 13.13
C LYS A 153 19.02 19.54 11.99
N THR A 154 17.86 19.27 11.40
CA THR A 154 17.18 20.23 10.52
C THR A 154 16.88 21.47 11.37
N ARG A 155 17.65 22.55 11.22
CA ARG A 155 17.39 23.82 11.91
C ARG A 155 16.05 24.39 11.40
N ASP A 156 15.20 24.83 12.34
CA ASP A 156 13.88 25.48 12.19
C ASP A 156 13.26 25.55 10.78
N ASN A 157 12.17 24.80 10.59
CA ASN A 157 11.14 25.03 9.58
C ASN A 157 11.63 25.32 8.14
N GLY A 158 12.77 24.76 7.73
CA GLY A 158 13.25 24.83 6.35
C GLY A 158 13.62 26.23 5.85
N ARG A 159 13.82 27.22 6.74
CA ARG A 159 14.25 28.56 6.31
C ARG A 159 15.75 28.74 6.48
N THR A 160 16.43 28.47 5.36
CA THR A 160 17.80 28.86 5.02
C THR A 160 18.89 28.17 5.85
N PRO A 161 19.65 27.23 5.26
CA PRO A 161 20.89 26.78 5.88
C PRO A 161 21.88 27.95 5.87
N THR A 162 22.12 28.56 7.03
CA THR A 162 23.33 29.34 7.26
C THR A 162 24.44 28.32 7.49
N ALA A 163 25.33 28.18 6.50
CA ALA A 163 26.56 27.43 6.69
C ALA A 163 27.35 28.12 7.80
N THR A 164 27.37 27.54 9.00
CA THR A 164 28.36 27.90 10.01
C THR A 164 29.59 27.04 9.75
N ASP A 165 30.77 27.66 9.78
CA ASP A 165 32.06 27.03 9.49
C ASP A 165 32.47 25.93 10.49
N ASP A 166 31.57 25.52 11.39
CA ASP A 166 31.77 24.46 12.40
C ASP A 166 31.95 23.06 11.77
N HIS A 167 31.87 22.96 10.44
CA HIS A 167 32.04 21.74 9.65
C HIS A 167 33.40 21.65 8.93
N ARG A 168 34.38 22.53 9.23
CA ARG A 168 35.78 22.37 8.80
C ARG A 168 36.60 21.57 9.79
#